data_AF-A0A964R3T8-F1
#
_entry.id   AF-A0A964R3T8-F1
#
_cell.length_a   1.000
_cell.length_b   1.000
_cell.length_c   1.000
_cell.angle_alpha   90.00
_cell.angle_beta   90.00
_cell.angle_gamma   90.00
#
_symmetry.space_group_name_H-M   'P 1'
#
loop_
_entity.id
_entity.type
_entity.pdbx_description
1 polymer ?
#
loop_
_entity_poly.entity_id
_entity_poly.type
_entity_poly.pdbx_seq_one_letter_code
_entity_poly.pdbx_strand_id
1 'polypeptide(L)'
;MMIDLDFIGLFILIAGFVIGLGAVTVIDIHGFLGRKSSYWAEATTRTHKVTKPLIWVGTFLAIIGGILYFRNEPFSGVPMYLALISIVLVLNGLFLSFRVSPYLLQKEKEGRARELLPESWQRKIIVGLILSDLGWWGSLALVVWYLVTK
;
A
#
# COMPACT_ATOMS: atom_id res chain seq x y z
N MET A 1 6.86 13.20 -32.15
CA MET A 1 7.31 12.31 -31.05
C MET A 1 6.11 11.43 -30.69
N MET A 2 6.08 10.18 -31.16
CA MET A 2 5.04 9.25 -30.76
C MET A 2 5.34 8.81 -29.33
N ILE A 3 4.35 8.92 -28.45
CA ILE A 3 4.45 8.34 -27.12
C ILE A 3 4.42 6.82 -27.29
N ASP A 4 5.49 6.14 -26.89
CA ASP A 4 5.54 4.68 -26.91
C ASP A 4 4.87 4.07 -25.67
N LEU A 5 4.57 2.77 -25.74
CA LEU A 5 3.94 2.04 -24.65
C LEU A 5 4.86 1.89 -23.43
N ASP A 6 6.18 2.00 -23.61
CA ASP A 6 7.15 1.94 -22.51
C ASP A 6 7.02 3.18 -21.63
N PHE A 7 6.96 4.37 -22.24
CA PHE A 7 6.71 5.62 -21.56
C PHE A 7 5.38 5.61 -20.81
N ILE A 8 4.29 5.17 -21.46
CA ILE A 8 2.96 5.10 -20.82
C ILE A 8 2.99 4.13 -19.64
N GLY A 9 3.56 2.94 -19.82
CA GLY A 9 3.68 1.94 -18.77
C GLY A 9 4.47 2.45 -17.57
N LEU A 10 5.64 3.04 -17.82
CA LEU A 10 6.49 3.61 -16.78
C LEU A 10 5.80 4.76 -16.06
N PHE A 11 5.16 5.67 -16.79
CA PHE A 11 4.42 6.79 -16.19
C PHE A 11 3.31 6.29 -15.26
N ILE A 12 2.51 5.32 -15.71
CA ILE A 12 1.44 4.72 -14.90
C ILE A 12 2.03 4.00 -13.67
N LEU A 13 3.14 3.29 -13.83
CA LEU A 13 3.83 2.60 -12.73
C LEU A 13 4.29 3.60 -11.65
N ILE A 14 4.96 4.67 -12.05
CA ILE A 14 5.45 5.71 -11.13
C ILE A 14 4.28 6.46 -10.48
N ALA A 15 3.22 6.78 -11.23
CA ALA A 15 2.00 7.38 -10.66
C ALA A 15 1.37 6.45 -9.60
N GLY A 16 1.38 5.14 -9.85
CA GLY A 16 0.96 4.13 -8.88
C GLY A 16 1.76 4.16 -7.59
N PHE A 17 3.09 4.29 -7.67
CA PHE A 17 3.94 4.49 -6.50
C PHE A 17 3.62 5.81 -5.78
N VAL A 18 3.57 6.94 -6.48
CA VAL A 18 3.29 8.25 -5.86
C VAL A 18 1.99 8.24 -5.06
N ILE A 19 0.91 7.68 -5.64
CA ILE A 19 -0.41 7.63 -5.01
C ILE A 19 -0.43 6.57 -3.89
N GLY A 20 0.00 5.34 -4.20
CA GLY A 20 -0.11 4.20 -3.31
C GLY A 20 0.87 4.25 -2.14
N LEU A 21 2.18 4.31 -2.42
CA LEU A 21 3.23 4.39 -1.40
C LEU A 21 3.09 5.65 -0.55
N GLY A 22 2.71 6.79 -1.16
CA GLY A 22 2.45 8.02 -0.41
C GLY A 22 1.30 7.84 0.60
N ALA A 23 0.19 7.24 0.18
CA ALA A 23 -0.93 6.96 1.06
C ALA A 23 -0.60 5.93 2.15
N VAL A 24 0.15 4.87 1.83
CA VAL A 24 0.65 3.88 2.81
C VAL A 24 1.53 4.54 3.87
N THR A 25 2.52 5.32 3.45
CA THR A 25 3.45 5.98 4.38
C THR A 25 2.69 6.85 5.40
N VAL A 26 1.70 7.62 4.93
CA VAL A 26 0.89 8.47 5.81
C VAL A 26 0.07 7.64 6.79
N ILE A 27 -0.64 6.60 6.33
CA ILE A 27 -1.50 5.82 7.21
C ILE A 27 -0.72 4.93 8.17
N ASP A 28 0.44 4.44 7.78
CA ASP A 28 1.28 3.56 8.60
C ASP A 28 1.92 4.33 9.76
N ILE A 29 2.37 5.58 9.52
CA ILE A 29 2.80 6.49 10.58
C ILE A 29 1.66 6.76 11.58
N HIS A 30 0.47 7.07 11.07
CA HIS A 30 -0.70 7.29 11.92
C HIS A 30 -1.05 6.04 12.74
N GLY A 31 -1.10 4.89 12.07
CA GLY A 31 -1.40 3.60 12.69
C GLY A 31 -0.39 3.22 13.76
N PHE A 32 0.90 3.47 13.53
CA PHE A 32 1.96 3.23 14.50
C PHE A 32 1.81 4.10 15.75
N LEU A 33 1.52 5.39 15.59
CA LEU A 33 1.29 6.35 16.68
C LEU A 33 -0.02 6.05 17.43
N GLY A 34 -1.06 5.63 16.70
CA GLY A 34 -2.40 5.31 17.22
C GLY A 34 -2.43 4.17 18.22
N ARG A 35 -1.39 3.34 18.29
CA ARG A 35 -1.28 2.25 19.29
C ARG A 35 -1.17 2.74 20.72
N LYS A 36 -0.57 3.92 20.91
CA LYS A 36 -0.24 4.47 22.24
C LYS A 36 -1.02 5.72 22.57
N SER A 37 -1.84 6.24 21.65
CA SER A 37 -2.54 7.50 21.82
C SER A 37 -3.93 7.44 21.21
N SER A 38 -4.92 7.81 22.02
CA SER A 38 -6.33 7.91 21.63
C SER A 38 -6.55 8.95 20.53
N TYR A 39 -5.84 10.08 20.59
CA TYR A 39 -5.85 11.10 19.54
C TYR A 39 -5.40 10.52 18.20
N TRP A 40 -4.27 9.81 18.18
CA TRP A 40 -3.73 9.21 16.96
C TRP A 40 -4.56 8.03 16.47
N ALA A 41 -5.22 7.28 17.37
CA ALA A 41 -6.16 6.21 16.99
C ALA A 41 -7.39 6.76 16.24
N GLU A 42 -7.97 7.86 16.75
CA GLU A 42 -9.07 8.56 16.09
C GLU A 42 -8.61 9.16 14.75
N ALA A 43 -7.45 9.82 14.73
CA ALA A 43 -6.86 10.35 13.49
C ALA A 43 -6.63 9.25 12.45
N THR A 44 -6.08 8.10 12.84
CA THR A 44 -5.91 6.93 11.96
C THR A 44 -7.24 6.49 11.38
N THR A 45 -8.29 6.39 12.20
CA THR A 45 -9.63 5.98 11.77
C THR A 45 -10.26 7.00 10.80
N ARG A 46 -9.93 8.28 10.89
CA ARG A 46 -10.41 9.27 9.91
C ARG A 46 -9.58 9.22 8.63
N THR A 47 -8.26 9.20 8.75
CA THR A 47 -7.31 9.18 7.63
C THR A 47 -7.49 7.93 6.77
N HIS A 48 -7.75 6.75 7.37
CA HIS A 48 -7.89 5.50 6.61
C HIS A 48 -9.05 5.52 5.60
N LYS A 49 -10.08 6.34 5.81
CA LYS A 49 -11.22 6.46 4.88
C LYS A 49 -10.79 7.04 3.54
N VAL A 50 -9.78 7.92 3.54
CA VAL A 50 -9.22 8.55 2.35
C VAL A 50 -8.02 7.77 1.83
N THR A 51 -7.12 7.31 2.70
CA THR A 51 -5.92 6.61 2.23
C THR A 51 -6.24 5.22 1.68
N LYS A 52 -7.21 4.48 2.23
CA LYS A 52 -7.58 3.15 1.71
C LYS A 52 -7.93 3.14 0.21
N PRO A 53 -8.84 3.98 -0.31
CA PRO A 53 -9.10 4.01 -1.75
C PRO A 53 -7.89 4.47 -2.56
N LEU A 54 -7.09 5.41 -2.05
CA LEU A 54 -5.85 5.83 -2.72
C LEU A 54 -4.83 4.69 -2.81
N ILE A 55 -4.66 3.89 -1.76
CA ILE A 55 -3.80 2.70 -1.76
C ILE A 55 -4.27 1.73 -2.83
N TRP A 56 -5.57 1.45 -2.92
CA TRP A 56 -6.10 0.57 -3.97
C TRP A 56 -5.85 1.12 -5.38
N VAL A 57 -6.13 2.41 -5.62
CA VAL A 57 -5.85 3.07 -6.90
C VAL A 57 -4.36 2.98 -7.24
N GLY A 58 -3.49 3.30 -6.29
CA GLY A 58 -2.04 3.21 -6.45
C GLY A 58 -1.58 1.80 -6.79
N THR A 59 -2.10 0.78 -6.08
CA THR A 59 -1.80 -0.64 -6.35
C THR A 59 -2.21 -1.04 -7.76
N PHE A 60 -3.43 -0.70 -8.19
CA PHE A 60 -3.90 -1.02 -9.54
C PHE A 60 -3.06 -0.34 -10.62
N LEU A 61 -2.74 0.94 -10.43
CA LEU A 61 -1.86 1.67 -11.34
C LEU A 61 -0.47 1.03 -11.39
N ALA A 62 0.14 0.71 -10.24
CA ALA A 62 1.45 0.07 -10.20
C ALA A 62 1.46 -1.29 -10.92
N ILE A 63 0.41 -2.12 -10.73
CA ILE A 63 0.29 -3.42 -11.41
C ILE A 63 0.11 -3.23 -12.92
N ILE A 64 -0.83 -2.38 -13.35
CA ILE A 64 -1.09 -2.14 -14.78
C ILE A 64 0.14 -1.53 -15.46
N GLY A 65 0.74 -0.51 -14.85
CA GLY A 65 1.95 0.13 -15.34
C GLY A 65 3.11 -0.84 -15.43
N GLY A 66 3.28 -1.72 -14.43
CA GLY A 66 4.27 -2.79 -14.45
C GLY A 66 4.04 -3.78 -15.59
N ILE A 67 2.80 -4.27 -15.78
CA ILE A 67 2.46 -5.17 -16.89
C ILE A 67 2.79 -4.53 -18.25
N LEU A 68 2.46 -3.25 -18.43
CA LEU A 68 2.73 -2.53 -19.67
C LEU A 68 4.23 -2.30 -19.88
N TYR A 69 4.95 -1.85 -18.85
CA TYR A 69 6.38 -1.51 -18.94
C TYR A 69 7.26 -2.75 -19.14
N PHE A 70 6.98 -3.84 -18.44
CA PHE A 70 7.76 -5.08 -18.49
C PHE A 70 7.24 -6.08 -19.55
N ARG A 71 6.34 -5.67 -20.46
CA ARG A 71 5.66 -6.59 -21.42
C ARG A 71 6.61 -7.37 -22.35
N ASN A 72 7.77 -6.79 -22.66
CA ASN A 72 8.78 -7.39 -23.55
C ASN A 72 9.92 -8.06 -22.77
N GLU A 73 9.83 -8.08 -21.45
CA GLU A 73 10.86 -8.66 -20.59
C GLU A 73 10.50 -10.09 -20.22
N PRO A 74 11.50 -10.98 -20.05
CA PRO A 74 11.24 -12.30 -19.52
C PRO A 74 10.64 -12.18 -18.10
N PHE A 75 9.72 -13.09 -17.76
CA PHE A 75 9.14 -13.16 -16.42
C PHE A 75 10.12 -13.82 -15.43
N SER A 76 11.25 -13.16 -15.20
CA SER A 76 12.31 -13.57 -14.28
C SER A 76 12.96 -12.33 -13.66
N GLY A 77 13.64 -12.47 -12.52
CA GLY A 77 14.25 -11.32 -11.83
C GLY A 77 13.22 -10.28 -11.38
N VAL A 78 13.42 -9.02 -11.75
CA VAL A 78 12.63 -7.87 -11.25
C VAL A 78 11.13 -8.00 -11.56
N PRO A 79 10.67 -8.23 -12.81
CA PRO A 79 9.25 -8.46 -13.10
C PRO A 79 8.60 -9.53 -12.22
N MET A 80 9.28 -10.66 -11.99
CA MET A 80 8.77 -11.75 -11.16
C MET A 80 8.68 -11.35 -9.68
N TYR A 81 9.71 -10.71 -9.13
CA TYR A 81 9.69 -10.25 -7.74
C TYR A 81 8.61 -9.19 -7.50
N LEU A 82 8.43 -8.24 -8.42
CA LEU A 82 7.36 -7.24 -8.34
C LEU A 82 5.98 -7.89 -8.36
N ALA A 83 5.76 -8.90 -9.22
CA ALA A 83 4.51 -9.64 -9.25
C ALA A 83 4.23 -10.37 -7.92
N LEU A 84 5.24 -11.05 -7.35
CA LEU A 84 5.10 -11.71 -6.05
C LEU A 84 4.80 -10.72 -4.92
N ILE A 85 5.51 -9.59 -4.88
CA ILE A 85 5.26 -8.53 -3.89
C ILE A 85 3.84 -7.97 -4.08
N SER A 86 3.39 -7.74 -5.31
CA SER A 86 2.04 -7.23 -5.57
C SER A 86 0.96 -8.18 -5.05
N ILE A 87 1.15 -9.50 -5.18
CA ILE A 87 0.23 -10.50 -4.63
C ILE A 87 0.18 -10.37 -3.10
N VAL A 88 1.34 -10.30 -2.44
CA VAL A 88 1.42 -10.13 -0.99
C VAL A 88 0.74 -8.84 -0.53
N LEU A 89 1.01 -7.72 -1.22
CA LEU A 89 0.41 -6.42 -0.92
C LEU A 89 -1.11 -6.42 -1.13
N VAL A 90 -1.61 -7.05 -2.20
CA VAL A 90 -3.05 -7.19 -2.44
C VAL A 90 -3.70 -8.02 -1.34
N LEU A 91 -3.12 -9.17 -0.97
CA LEU A 91 -3.65 -10.01 0.11
C LEU A 91 -3.68 -9.26 1.46
N ASN A 92 -2.61 -8.51 1.77
CA ASN A 92 -2.56 -7.66 2.96
C ASN A 92 -3.62 -6.54 2.89
N GLY A 93 -3.76 -5.89 1.74
CA GLY A 93 -4.77 -4.87 1.49
C GLY A 93 -6.20 -5.39 1.65
N LEU A 94 -6.48 -6.62 1.21
CA LEU A 94 -7.76 -7.30 1.43
C LEU A 94 -7.99 -7.55 2.92
N PHE A 95 -7.01 -8.08 3.64
CA PHE A 95 -7.10 -8.27 5.09
C PHE A 95 -7.42 -6.96 5.82
N LEU A 96 -6.68 -5.89 5.54
CA LEU A 96 -6.91 -4.58 6.15
C LEU A 96 -8.28 -4.00 5.75
N SER A 97 -8.70 -4.15 4.51
CA SER A 97 -9.95 -3.59 4.00
C SER A 97 -11.19 -4.31 4.50
N PHE A 98 -11.14 -5.64 4.64
CA PHE A 98 -12.32 -6.47 4.96
C PHE A 98 -12.36 -6.99 6.39
N ARG A 99 -11.25 -6.94 7.14
CA ARG A 99 -11.23 -7.32 8.56
C ARG A 99 -10.99 -6.13 9.48
N VAL A 100 -9.95 -5.34 9.22
CA VAL A 100 -9.56 -4.23 10.11
C VAL A 100 -10.47 -3.03 9.94
N SER A 101 -10.71 -2.56 8.70
CA SER A 101 -11.52 -1.37 8.43
C SER A 101 -12.96 -1.50 8.98
N PRO A 102 -13.69 -2.61 8.79
CA PRO A 102 -15.02 -2.76 9.38
C PRO A 102 -15.02 -2.73 10.91
N TYR A 103 -14.01 -3.33 11.54
CA TYR A 103 -13.85 -3.31 13.00
C TYR A 103 -13.64 -1.89 13.55
N LEU A 104 -12.78 -1.10 12.89
CA LEU A 104 -12.54 0.30 13.26
C LEU A 104 -13.80 1.16 13.07
N LEU A 105 -14.51 0.99 11.95
CA LEU A 105 -15.74 1.73 11.66
C LEU A 105 -16.87 1.37 12.61
N GLN A 106 -16.97 0.11 13.05
CA GLN A 106 -17.94 -0.29 14.06
C GLN A 106 -17.67 0.43 15.39
N LYS A 107 -16.42 0.43 15.86
CA LYS A 107 -16.04 1.17 17.07
C LYS A 107 -16.33 2.66 16.95
N GLU A 108 -16.09 3.26 15.78
CA GLU A 108 -16.42 4.66 15.53
C GLU A 108 -17.92 4.94 15.66
N LYS A 109 -18.77 4.09 15.06
CA LYS A 109 -20.24 4.20 15.16
C LYS A 109 -20.76 4.07 16.60
N GLU A 110 -20.07 3.29 17.42
CA GLU A 110 -20.40 3.11 18.84
C GLU A 110 -19.85 4.25 19.73
N GLY A 111 -19.21 5.28 19.15
CA GLY A 111 -18.60 6.38 19.91
C GLY A 111 -17.27 6.01 20.58
N ARG A 112 -16.73 4.83 20.28
CA ARG A 112 -15.53 4.25 20.90
C ARG A 112 -14.26 4.44 20.06
N ALA A 113 -14.26 5.42 19.16
CA ALA A 113 -13.14 5.70 18.24
C ALA A 113 -11.82 6.04 18.96
N ARG A 114 -11.91 6.58 20.19
CA ARG A 114 -10.75 6.97 21.01
C ARG A 114 -10.18 5.83 21.84
N GLU A 115 -10.89 4.72 21.93
CA GLU A 115 -10.39 3.56 22.66
C GLU A 115 -9.24 2.91 21.89
N LEU A 116 -8.15 2.64 22.59
CA LEU A 116 -7.07 1.85 22.03
C LEU A 116 -7.57 0.47 21.62
N LEU A 117 -6.98 -0.05 20.55
CA LEU A 117 -7.30 -1.40 20.07
C LEU A 117 -6.75 -2.44 21.05
N PRO A 118 -7.42 -3.59 21.22
CA PRO A 118 -6.86 -4.71 21.97
C PRO A 118 -5.51 -5.13 21.39
N GLU A 119 -4.58 -5.60 22.24
CA GLU A 119 -3.22 -5.95 21.83
C GLU A 119 -3.17 -6.96 20.67
N SER A 120 -4.10 -7.91 20.64
CA SER A 120 -4.22 -8.89 19.56
C SER A 120 -4.50 -8.26 18.19
N TRP A 121 -5.29 -7.19 18.16
CA TRP A 121 -5.55 -6.40 16.95
C TRP A 121 -4.38 -5.51 16.60
N GLN A 122 -3.77 -4.86 17.60
CA GLN A 122 -2.58 -4.04 17.37
C GLN A 122 -1.46 -4.85 16.72
N ARG A 123 -1.19 -6.07 17.21
CA ARG A 123 -0.15 -6.94 16.64
C ARG A 123 -0.42 -7.30 15.19
N LYS A 124 -1.66 -7.66 14.85
CA LYS A 124 -2.06 -7.99 13.47
C LYS A 124 -1.91 -6.79 12.54
N ILE A 125 -2.31 -5.60 13.01
CA ILE A 125 -2.18 -4.37 12.23
C ILE A 125 -0.72 -4.04 12.01
N ILE A 126 0.13 -4.05 13.04
CA ILE A 126 1.57 -3.77 12.91
C ILE A 126 2.24 -4.69 11.88
N VAL A 127 1.94 -5.99 11.93
CA VAL A 127 2.47 -6.94 10.94
C VAL A 127 2.02 -6.53 9.54
N GLY A 128 0.76 -6.14 9.36
CA GLY A 128 0.25 -5.62 8.10
C GLY A 128 0.94 -4.33 7.64
N LEU A 129 1.23 -3.38 8.54
CA LEU A 129 1.94 -2.14 8.22
C LEU A 129 3.38 -2.44 7.77
N ILE A 130 4.13 -3.25 8.55
CA ILE A 130 5.51 -3.61 8.22
C ILE A 130 5.58 -4.33 6.85
N LEU A 131 4.68 -5.28 6.61
CA LEU A 131 4.62 -5.97 5.31
C LEU A 131 4.30 -5.00 4.17
N SER A 132 3.43 -4.02 4.41
CA SER A 132 3.08 -2.99 3.44
C SER A 132 4.27 -2.09 3.13
N ASP A 133 4.92 -1.53 4.16
CA ASP A 133 6.09 -0.66 4.03
C ASP A 133 7.23 -1.37 3.29
N LEU A 134 7.58 -2.59 3.70
CA LEU A 134 8.62 -3.36 3.03
C LEU A 134 8.26 -3.70 1.58
N GLY A 135 7.00 -4.04 1.32
CA GLY A 135 6.54 -4.35 -0.04
C GLY A 135 6.58 -3.15 -0.97
N TRP A 136 6.07 -1.99 -0.53
CA TRP A 136 6.05 -0.78 -1.35
C TRP A 136 7.44 -0.19 -1.57
N TRP A 137 8.22 0.02 -0.51
CA TRP A 137 9.58 0.56 -0.63
C TRP A 137 10.51 -0.42 -1.32
N GLY A 138 10.39 -1.73 -1.05
CA GLY A 138 11.14 -2.76 -1.75
C GLY A 138 10.83 -2.81 -3.24
N SER A 139 9.55 -2.70 -3.61
CA SER A 139 9.15 -2.62 -5.03
C SER A 139 9.71 -1.39 -5.72
N LEU A 140 9.64 -0.22 -5.08
CA LEU A 140 10.23 1.00 -5.62
C LEU A 140 11.75 0.86 -5.81
N ALA A 141 12.45 0.32 -4.83
CA ALA A 141 13.88 0.08 -4.92
C ALA A 141 14.26 -0.88 -6.06
N LEU A 142 13.48 -1.95 -6.25
CA LEU A 142 13.66 -2.88 -7.39
C LEU A 142 13.45 -2.20 -8.74
N VAL A 143 12.44 -1.33 -8.86
CA VAL A 143 12.19 -0.56 -10.08
C VAL A 143 13.33 0.43 -10.34
N VAL A 144 13.79 1.16 -9.33
CA VAL A 144 14.93 2.08 -9.45
C VAL A 144 16.19 1.33 -9.87
N TRP A 145 16.47 0.20 -9.22
CA TRP A 145 17.60 -0.66 -9.58
C TRP A 145 17.52 -1.06 -11.06
N TYR A 146 16.37 -1.58 -11.49
CA TYR A 146 16.14 -1.98 -12.87
C TYR A 146 16.38 -0.83 -13.86
N LEU A 147 15.85 0.37 -13.58
CA LEU A 147 15.99 1.54 -14.44
C LEU A 147 17.45 2.01 -14.60
N VAL A 148 18.32 1.74 -13.62
CA VAL A 148 19.73 2.18 -13.64
C VAL A 148 20.67 1.09 -14.18
N THR A 149 20.30 -0.19 -14.06
CA THR A 149 21.15 -1.31 -14.50
C THR A 149 20.84 -1.86 -15.88
N LYS A 150 19.69 -1.49 -16.44
CA LYS A 150 19.27 -1.93 -17.76
C LYS A 150 19.91 -1.11 -18.87
#